data_AF-A0A2G9T3B7-F1
#
_entry.id   AF-A0A2G9T3B7-F1
#
_cell.length_a   1.000
_cell.length_b   1.000
_cell.length_c   1.000
_cell.angle_alpha   90.00
_cell.angle_beta   90.00
_cell.angle_gamma   90.00
#
_symmetry.space_group_name_H-M   'P 1'
#
loop_
_entity.id
_entity.type
_entity.pdbx_description
1 polymer ?
#
loop_
_entity_poly.entity_id
_entity_poly.type
_entity_poly.pdbx_seq_one_letter_code
_entity_poly.pdbx_strand_id
1 'polypeptide(L)'
;GLIFADKFLQIATYLPSDAMYGWGENAHQTLKHDFTVYRTWGMWARDEPPYSKELNTKNLYGSDRSDPRAFKCKVQIVFRLGVHPFYMVLEPDGKAHGVLILNSNAQEVTTAPGPAIIYRTIGGNLDLYFFPGPTPEEVTQQYLSLVGKPFLPAYWALGFQ
;
A
#
# COMPACT_ATOMS: atom_id res chain seq x y z
N GLY A 1 8.94 12.27 -10.24
CA GLY A 1 10.40 12.48 -10.08
C GLY A 1 10.83 12.11 -8.68
N LEU A 2 12.14 11.90 -8.48
CA LEU A 2 12.75 11.63 -7.17
C LEU A 2 12.92 12.95 -6.40
N ILE A 3 12.45 12.98 -5.15
CA ILE A 3 12.67 14.09 -4.21
C ILE A 3 13.27 13.49 -2.94
N PHE A 4 14.34 14.09 -2.42
CA PHE A 4 15.01 13.64 -1.22
C PHE A 4 15.31 14.84 -0.31
N ALA A 5 14.58 14.93 0.80
CA ALA A 5 14.73 15.95 1.83
C ALA A 5 14.55 15.31 3.22
N ASP A 6 15.04 15.99 4.26
CA ASP A 6 15.08 15.48 5.66
C ASP A 6 13.75 14.88 6.14
N LYS A 7 12.63 15.53 5.80
CA LYS A 7 11.27 15.11 6.21
C LYS A 7 10.33 14.88 5.04
N PHE A 8 10.89 14.64 3.85
CA PHE A 8 10.10 14.38 2.66
C PHE A 8 10.92 13.62 1.62
N LEU A 9 10.61 12.35 1.45
CA LEU A 9 11.13 11.52 0.37
C LEU A 9 9.98 11.17 -0.57
N GLN A 10 10.23 11.24 -1.86
CA GLN A 10 9.27 10.83 -2.89
C GLN A 10 9.96 10.08 -4.01
N ILE A 11 9.40 8.94 -4.40
CA ILE A 11 9.74 8.24 -5.63
C ILE A 11 8.47 7.97 -6.44
N ALA A 12 8.59 8.05 -7.75
CA ALA A 12 7.51 7.67 -8.67
C ALA A 12 8.02 6.58 -9.60
N THR A 13 7.22 5.55 -9.81
CA THR A 13 7.55 4.41 -10.66
C THR A 13 6.39 4.11 -11.59
N TYR A 14 6.71 3.68 -12.81
CA TYR A 14 5.73 3.10 -13.73
C TYR A 14 5.64 1.61 -13.48
N LEU A 15 4.42 1.08 -13.53
CA LEU A 15 4.16 -0.34 -13.46
C LEU A 15 4.03 -0.92 -14.87
N PRO A 16 4.40 -2.20 -15.08
CA PRO A 16 4.21 -2.87 -16.35
C PRO A 16 2.75 -3.24 -16.64
N SER A 17 1.88 -3.24 -15.63
CA SER A 17 0.44 -3.53 -15.77
C SER A 17 -0.39 -2.78 -14.73
N ASP A 18 -1.72 -2.83 -14.89
CA ASP A 18 -2.69 -2.34 -13.92
C ASP A 18 -3.05 -3.38 -12.84
N ALA A 19 -2.56 -4.62 -12.95
CA ALA A 19 -2.90 -5.73 -12.08
C ALA A 19 -2.01 -5.72 -10.82
N MET A 20 -2.28 -4.76 -9.95
CA MET A 20 -1.55 -4.54 -8.71
C MET A 20 -2.34 -4.99 -7.48
N TYR A 21 -1.66 -5.63 -6.55
CA TYR A 21 -2.18 -6.17 -5.30
C TYR A 21 -1.30 -5.79 -4.11
N GLY A 22 -1.89 -5.72 -2.91
CA GLY A 22 -1.16 -5.44 -1.66
C GLY A 22 -1.45 -4.06 -1.10
N TRP A 23 -0.46 -3.49 -0.43
CA TRP A 23 -0.57 -2.40 0.53
C TRP A 23 -1.42 -2.73 1.74
N GLY A 24 -0.99 -2.25 2.90
CA GLY A 24 -1.76 -2.41 4.12
C GLY A 24 -1.28 -1.52 5.26
N GLU A 25 -2.05 -1.41 6.34
CA GLU A 25 -3.35 -2.07 6.53
C GLU A 25 -4.51 -1.06 6.30
N ASN A 26 -5.14 -1.14 5.12
CA ASN A 26 -6.25 -0.27 4.68
C ASN A 26 -7.44 -1.12 4.22
N ALA A 27 -8.67 -0.60 4.37
CA ALA A 27 -9.85 -1.30 3.89
C ALA A 27 -10.01 -1.10 2.37
N HIS A 28 -9.64 -2.11 1.58
CA HIS A 28 -9.82 -2.09 0.13
C HIS A 28 -11.17 -2.72 -0.25
N GLN A 29 -11.87 -2.11 -1.21
CA GLN A 29 -13.15 -2.65 -1.73
C GLN A 29 -12.92 -3.83 -2.68
N THR A 30 -11.83 -3.77 -3.43
CA THR A 30 -11.40 -4.78 -4.39
C THR A 30 -9.96 -5.17 -4.06
N LEU A 31 -9.60 -6.43 -4.34
CA LEU A 31 -8.22 -6.90 -4.14
C LEU A 31 -7.25 -6.23 -5.12
N LYS A 32 -7.66 -6.10 -6.39
CA LYS A 32 -6.95 -5.34 -7.43
C LYS A 32 -7.16 -3.84 -7.20
N HIS A 33 -6.08 -3.07 -7.22
CA HIS A 33 -6.14 -1.61 -7.13
C HIS A 33 -6.65 -0.97 -8.42
N ASP A 34 -7.36 0.14 -8.29
CA ASP A 34 -7.86 0.93 -9.40
C ASP A 34 -6.85 2.05 -9.76
N PHE A 35 -6.47 2.11 -11.04
CA PHE A 35 -5.57 3.10 -11.62
C PHE A 35 -6.29 4.13 -12.51
N THR A 36 -7.62 4.01 -12.69
CA THR A 36 -8.39 4.96 -13.51
C THR A 36 -8.48 6.34 -12.88
N VAL A 37 -8.45 6.40 -11.54
CA VAL A 37 -8.52 7.61 -10.74
C VAL A 37 -7.29 7.77 -9.86
N TYR A 38 -6.91 9.02 -9.60
CA TYR A 38 -5.88 9.31 -8.62
C TYR A 38 -6.37 8.96 -7.23
N ARG A 39 -5.65 8.07 -6.56
CA ARG A 39 -6.06 7.61 -5.24
C ARG A 39 -4.89 7.48 -4.31
N THR A 40 -5.02 8.09 -3.13
CA THR A 40 -3.96 8.09 -2.12
C THR A 40 -4.34 7.20 -0.94
N TRP A 41 -3.40 6.38 -0.52
CA TRP A 41 -3.50 5.48 0.63
C TRP A 41 -2.40 5.85 1.61
N GLY A 42 -2.76 6.45 2.73
CA GLY A 42 -1.79 6.66 3.80
C GLY A 42 -1.52 5.34 4.54
N MET A 43 -0.37 5.26 5.18
CA MET A 43 0.11 4.13 5.96
C MET A 43 0.79 4.66 7.21
N TRP A 44 0.14 4.44 8.35
CA TRP A 44 0.65 4.70 9.69
C TRP A 44 -0.16 3.84 10.65
N ALA A 45 0.44 3.32 11.72
CA ALA A 45 -0.31 2.50 12.67
C ALA A 45 -1.29 3.38 13.46
N ARG A 46 -2.59 3.02 13.46
CA ARG A 46 -3.63 3.69 14.26
C ARG A 46 -4.70 2.70 14.70
N ASP A 47 -5.29 2.98 15.85
CA ASP A 47 -6.49 2.29 16.33
C ASP A 47 -7.73 2.89 15.65
N GLU A 48 -8.12 2.33 14.50
CA GLU A 48 -9.32 2.74 13.77
C GLU A 48 -10.10 1.53 13.19
N PRO A 49 -11.43 1.46 13.38
CA PRO A 49 -12.23 0.33 12.92
C PRO A 49 -12.29 0.23 11.38
N PRO A 50 -12.60 -0.96 10.83
CA PRO A 50 -12.74 -1.15 9.39
C PRO A 50 -14.02 -0.50 8.91
N TYR A 51 -13.85 0.34 7.89
CA TYR A 51 -14.98 0.96 7.21
C TYR A 51 -14.98 0.51 5.75
N SER A 52 -15.85 -0.46 5.45
CA SER A 52 -15.99 -1.08 4.12
C SER A 52 -17.25 -0.67 3.36
N LYS A 53 -18.20 0.02 4.02
CA LYS A 53 -19.49 0.40 3.41
C LYS A 53 -19.33 1.39 2.27
N GLU A 54 -18.40 2.33 2.39
CA GLU A 54 -18.07 3.29 1.34
C GLU A 54 -16.55 3.44 1.24
N LEU A 55 -16.15 4.07 0.15
CA LEU A 55 -14.76 4.35 -0.13
C LEU A 55 -14.16 5.31 0.90
N ASN A 56 -13.20 4.83 1.69
CA ASN A 56 -12.58 5.64 2.71
C ASN A 56 -11.05 5.59 2.62
N THR A 57 -10.47 6.65 2.07
CA THR A 57 -9.02 6.84 1.83
C THR A 57 -8.44 8.02 2.59
N LYS A 58 -9.09 8.42 3.68
CA LYS A 58 -8.86 9.72 4.30
C LYS A 58 -7.41 9.85 4.78
N ASN A 59 -6.82 11.01 4.50
CA ASN A 59 -5.44 11.39 4.80
C ASN A 59 -5.39 12.54 5.83
N LEU A 60 -4.19 12.81 6.39
CA LEU A 60 -3.96 13.79 7.47
C LEU A 60 -4.00 15.26 6.99
N TYR A 61 -3.82 15.52 5.70
CA TYR A 61 -3.77 16.89 5.15
C TYR A 61 -5.07 17.28 4.44
N GLY A 62 -5.90 18.04 5.16
CA GLY A 62 -6.76 19.08 4.61
C GLY A 62 -8.04 18.64 3.91
N SER A 63 -9.14 18.54 4.67
CA SER A 63 -10.47 18.84 4.13
C SER A 63 -10.92 20.20 4.62
N ASP A 64 -10.61 21.26 3.88
CA ASP A 64 -11.32 22.52 4.09
C ASP A 64 -12.74 22.37 3.51
N ARG A 65 -13.75 22.68 4.33
CA ARG A 65 -15.18 22.51 4.02
C ARG A 65 -15.84 23.78 3.48
N SER A 66 -15.11 24.90 3.38
CA SER A 66 -15.66 26.17 2.87
C SER A 66 -15.57 26.39 1.36
N ASP A 67 -14.79 25.60 0.62
CA ASP A 67 -14.66 25.77 -0.83
C ASP A 67 -15.62 24.83 -1.59
N PRO A 68 -16.63 25.34 -2.33
CA PRO A 68 -17.50 24.53 -3.17
C PRO A 68 -16.79 23.86 -4.36
N ARG A 69 -15.51 24.18 -4.60
CA ARG A 69 -14.61 23.47 -5.54
C ARG A 69 -13.71 22.45 -4.85
N ALA A 70 -13.64 22.45 -3.52
CA ALA A 70 -12.92 21.44 -2.77
C ALA A 70 -13.75 20.16 -2.71
N PHE A 71 -13.19 19.09 -3.29
CA PHE A 71 -13.74 17.76 -3.18
C PHE A 71 -13.99 17.40 -1.72
N LYS A 72 -15.23 17.01 -1.42
CA LYS A 72 -15.76 16.69 -0.10
C LYS A 72 -15.09 15.44 0.50
N CYS A 73 -13.81 15.50 0.85
CA CYS A 73 -13.18 14.49 1.69
C CYS A 73 -13.56 14.78 3.14
N LYS A 74 -14.25 13.88 3.82
CA LYS A 74 -14.62 14.06 5.22
C LYS A 74 -13.47 13.51 6.07
N VAL A 75 -12.43 14.27 6.43
CA VAL A 75 -11.25 13.78 7.21
C VAL A 75 -11.62 12.87 8.40
N GLN A 76 -11.03 11.67 8.43
CA GLN A 76 -11.18 10.56 9.39
C GLN A 76 -10.25 9.45 8.89
N ILE A 77 -8.96 9.61 9.16
CA ILE A 77 -7.87 8.89 8.52
C ILE A 77 -7.95 7.38 8.74
N VAL A 78 -8.32 6.56 7.75
CA VAL A 78 -8.37 5.11 7.95
C VAL A 78 -6.96 4.56 7.93
N PHE A 79 -6.47 4.22 9.11
CA PHE A 79 -5.20 3.58 9.38
C PHE A 79 -5.50 2.43 10.34
N ARG A 80 -4.97 1.23 10.09
CA ARG A 80 -5.26 0.03 10.88
C ARG A 80 -4.00 -0.47 11.60
N LEU A 81 -4.11 -1.56 12.35
CA LEU A 81 -3.15 -2.08 13.33
C LEU A 81 -1.82 -2.61 12.74
N GLY A 82 -1.43 -2.15 11.55
CA GLY A 82 -0.18 -2.51 10.89
C GLY A 82 0.12 -1.62 9.69
N VAL A 83 1.39 -1.60 9.30
CA VAL A 83 1.88 -0.93 8.09
C VAL A 83 2.65 -1.95 7.27
N HIS A 84 2.14 -2.23 6.08
CA HIS A 84 2.68 -3.22 5.15
C HIS A 84 2.96 -2.55 3.79
N PRO A 85 4.14 -1.93 3.63
CA PRO A 85 4.58 -1.30 2.38
C PRO A 85 5.10 -2.34 1.37
N PHE A 86 4.28 -3.36 1.10
CA PHE A 86 4.55 -4.41 0.14
C PHE A 86 3.45 -4.45 -0.91
N TYR A 87 3.85 -4.59 -2.16
CA TYR A 87 2.92 -4.83 -3.26
C TYR A 87 3.46 -5.86 -4.23
N MET A 88 2.53 -6.45 -4.97
CA MET A 88 2.79 -7.40 -6.04
C MET A 88 2.08 -6.94 -7.31
N VAL A 89 2.72 -7.13 -8.45
CA VAL A 89 2.15 -6.83 -9.76
C VAL A 89 2.22 -8.08 -10.62
N LEU A 90 1.14 -8.34 -11.36
CA LEU A 90 1.11 -9.36 -12.39
C LEU A 90 1.41 -8.73 -13.74
N GLU A 91 2.48 -9.14 -14.39
CA GLU A 91 2.89 -8.66 -15.70
C GLU A 91 1.98 -9.18 -16.83
N PRO A 92 1.95 -8.52 -18.01
CA PRO A 92 1.12 -8.96 -19.13
C PRO A 92 1.47 -10.35 -19.68
N ASP A 93 2.69 -10.84 -19.42
CA ASP A 93 3.16 -12.17 -19.81
C ASP A 93 2.74 -13.27 -18.82
N GLY A 94 2.03 -12.91 -17.74
CA GLY A 94 1.60 -13.80 -16.67
C GLY A 94 2.65 -14.02 -15.58
N LYS A 95 3.83 -13.39 -15.66
CA LYS A 95 4.81 -13.41 -14.57
C LYS A 95 4.41 -12.44 -13.46
N ALA A 96 4.97 -12.62 -12.27
CA ALA A 96 4.75 -11.72 -11.16
C ALA A 96 6.06 -11.07 -10.68
N HIS A 97 5.96 -9.92 -10.05
CA HIS A 97 7.03 -9.42 -9.21
C HIS A 97 6.47 -8.74 -7.98
N GLY A 98 7.24 -8.78 -6.89
CA GLY A 98 6.94 -8.09 -5.65
C GLY A 98 7.96 -6.99 -5.37
N VAL A 99 7.51 -5.95 -4.67
CA VAL A 99 8.39 -4.89 -4.17
C VAL A 99 8.01 -4.61 -2.71
N LEU A 100 9.03 -4.63 -1.84
CA LEU A 100 8.93 -4.18 -0.45
C LEU A 100 9.70 -2.87 -0.30
N ILE A 101 9.07 -1.88 0.31
CA ILE A 101 9.72 -0.63 0.72
C ILE A 101 9.94 -0.70 2.23
N LEU A 102 11.16 -0.99 2.67
CA LEU A 102 11.45 -1.17 4.09
C LEU A 102 11.60 0.19 4.79
N ASN A 103 10.46 0.78 5.15
CA ASN A 103 10.38 2.04 5.88
C ASN A 103 9.21 2.03 6.87
N SER A 104 9.43 2.55 8.08
CA SER A 104 8.47 2.59 9.19
C SER A 104 7.95 3.99 9.51
N ASN A 105 8.44 5.03 8.84
CA ASN A 105 7.92 6.39 8.96
C ASN A 105 6.50 6.48 8.37
N ALA A 106 5.78 7.55 8.72
CA ALA A 106 4.47 7.80 8.13
C ALA A 106 4.62 8.03 6.62
N GLN A 107 3.89 7.24 5.87
CA GLN A 107 4.08 7.13 4.43
C GLN A 107 2.73 7.08 3.72
N GLU A 108 2.72 7.38 2.43
CA GLU A 108 1.53 7.30 1.60
C GLU A 108 1.90 6.85 0.19
N VAL A 109 0.94 6.17 -0.44
CA VAL A 109 1.04 5.71 -1.82
C VAL A 109 -0.10 6.30 -2.62
N THR A 110 0.21 6.94 -3.73
CA THR A 110 -0.78 7.42 -4.70
C THR A 110 -0.71 6.60 -5.98
N THR A 111 -1.84 5.99 -6.36
CA THR A 111 -2.01 5.38 -7.69
C THR A 111 -2.40 6.46 -8.70
N ALA A 112 -1.88 6.36 -9.92
CA ALA A 112 -2.11 7.31 -11.00
C ALA A 112 -2.40 6.60 -12.34
N PRO A 113 -3.17 7.22 -13.25
CA PRO A 113 -3.40 6.72 -14.60
C PRO A 113 -2.11 6.56 -15.40
N GLY A 114 -2.02 5.50 -16.22
CA GLY A 114 -0.81 5.14 -16.96
C GLY A 114 0.10 4.20 -16.16
N PRO A 115 -0.49 3.13 -15.62
CA PRO A 115 -0.37 2.66 -14.23
C PRO A 115 0.94 3.08 -13.56
N ALA A 116 0.86 4.07 -12.69
CA ALA A 116 2.02 4.58 -11.95
C ALA A 116 1.73 4.64 -10.45
N ILE A 117 2.80 4.50 -9.66
CA ILE A 117 2.78 4.62 -8.21
C ILE A 117 3.67 5.77 -7.81
N ILE A 118 3.17 6.63 -6.92
CA ILE A 118 3.94 7.67 -6.26
C ILE A 118 3.99 7.33 -4.77
N TYR A 119 5.16 6.94 -4.29
CA TYR A 119 5.41 6.68 -2.88
C TYR A 119 6.01 7.93 -2.23
N ARG A 120 5.47 8.32 -1.09
CA ARG A 120 5.89 9.48 -0.29
C ARG A 120 6.05 9.07 1.16
N THR A 121 7.10 9.52 1.83
CA THR A 121 7.33 9.27 3.26
C THR A 121 7.94 10.48 3.96
N ILE A 122 7.64 10.66 5.25
CA ILE A 122 8.08 11.82 6.05
C ILE A 122 9.48 11.66 6.66
N GLY A 123 10.24 10.64 6.25
CA GLY A 123 11.61 10.41 6.72
C GLY A 123 12.09 8.99 6.48
N GLY A 124 13.23 8.66 7.07
CA GLY A 124 13.91 7.38 6.89
C GLY A 124 14.69 7.31 5.58
N ASN A 125 15.05 6.10 5.19
CA ASN A 125 15.78 5.82 3.96
C ASN A 125 14.87 5.15 2.92
N LEU A 126 15.24 5.25 1.65
CA LEU A 126 14.60 4.51 0.57
C LEU A 126 15.28 3.13 0.43
N ASP A 127 14.87 2.17 1.26
CA ASP A 127 15.34 0.78 1.18
C ASP A 127 14.31 -0.09 0.45
N LEU A 128 14.69 -0.66 -0.70
CA LEU A 128 13.80 -1.32 -1.65
C LEU A 128 14.29 -2.74 -1.94
N TYR A 129 13.42 -3.72 -1.76
CA TYR A 129 13.68 -5.12 -2.10
C TYR A 129 12.77 -5.54 -3.24
N PHE A 130 13.37 -6.13 -4.28
CA PHE A 130 12.68 -6.64 -5.46
C PHE A 130 12.64 -8.17 -5.43
N PHE A 131 11.47 -8.72 -5.73
CA PHE A 131 11.21 -10.16 -5.73
C PHE A 131 10.75 -10.59 -7.12
N PRO A 132 11.66 -10.98 -8.02
CA PRO A 132 11.34 -11.46 -9.36
C PRO A 132 11.04 -12.96 -9.30
N GLY A 133 9.78 -13.35 -9.09
CA GLY A 133 9.36 -14.75 -9.15
C GLY A 133 8.43 -14.95 -10.35
N PRO A 134 8.63 -15.92 -11.25
CA PRO A 134 7.68 -16.11 -12.35
C PRO A 134 6.24 -16.33 -11.86
N THR A 135 6.01 -16.87 -10.66
CA THR A 135 4.68 -17.05 -10.08
C THR A 135 4.42 -16.16 -8.85
N PRO A 136 3.18 -15.72 -8.59
CA PRO A 136 2.81 -15.00 -7.36
C PRO A 136 3.20 -15.74 -6.07
N GLU A 137 3.18 -17.07 -6.10
CA GLU A 137 3.57 -17.91 -4.98
C GLU A 137 5.08 -17.78 -4.70
N GLU A 138 5.93 -17.87 -5.73
CA GLU A 138 7.36 -17.70 -5.59
C GLU A 138 7.73 -16.31 -5.07
N VAL A 139 7.06 -15.26 -5.56
CA VAL A 139 7.23 -13.89 -5.03
C VAL A 139 6.94 -13.86 -3.52
N THR A 140 5.86 -14.51 -3.10
CA THR A 140 5.48 -14.58 -1.67
C THR A 140 6.48 -15.40 -0.86
N GLN A 141 6.98 -16.52 -1.40
CA GLN A 141 8.01 -17.33 -0.75
C GLN A 141 9.31 -16.55 -0.56
N GLN A 142 9.76 -15.81 -1.57
CA GLN A 142 10.94 -14.93 -1.48
C GLN A 142 10.74 -13.82 -0.46
N TYR A 143 9.58 -13.16 -0.46
CA TYR A 143 9.21 -12.16 0.53
C TYR A 143 9.27 -12.71 1.96
N LEU A 144 8.66 -13.89 2.20
CA LEU A 144 8.68 -14.56 3.51
C LEU A 144 10.09 -15.04 3.91
N SER A 145 10.97 -15.33 2.96
CA SER A 145 12.36 -15.67 3.26
C SER A 145 13.15 -14.48 3.82
N LEU A 146 12.78 -13.25 3.42
CA LEU A 146 13.39 -12.01 3.91
C LEU A 146 12.77 -11.56 5.24
N VAL A 147 11.44 -11.51 5.34
CA VAL A 147 10.73 -10.96 6.52
C VAL A 147 10.61 -11.98 7.65
N GLY A 148 10.54 -13.27 7.32
CA GLY A 148 10.30 -14.35 8.26
C GLY A 148 9.07 -15.17 7.88
N LYS A 149 9.18 -16.49 8.03
CA LYS A 149 8.07 -17.42 7.80
C LYS A 149 7.02 -17.29 8.91
N PRO A 150 5.72 -17.43 8.60
CA PRO A 150 4.67 -17.38 9.60
C PRO A 150 4.84 -18.50 10.63
N PHE A 151 4.41 -18.23 11.85
CA PHE A 151 4.38 -19.22 12.93
C PHE A 151 3.44 -20.37 12.59
N LEU A 152 3.79 -21.59 13.01
CA LEU A 152 2.93 -22.77 12.89
C LEU A 152 1.91 -22.76 14.05
N PRO A 153 0.61 -22.48 13.80
CA PRO A 153 -0.38 -22.44 14.87
C PRO A 153 -0.57 -23.81 15.51
N ALA A 154 -0.94 -23.83 16.80
CA ALA A 154 -1.35 -25.07 17.46
C ALA A 154 -2.60 -25.65 16.77
N TYR A 155 -2.71 -26.97 16.70
CA TYR A 155 -3.77 -27.66 15.93
C TYR A 155 -5.19 -27.21 16.31
N TRP A 156 -5.43 -26.94 17.61
CA TRP A 156 -6.73 -26.50 18.10
C TRP A 156 -7.13 -25.09 17.64
N ALA A 157 -6.19 -24.23 17.23
CA ALA A 157 -6.47 -22.89 16.73
C ALA A 157 -7.13 -22.88 15.35
N LEU A 158 -7.14 -24.03 14.65
CA LEU A 158 -7.88 -24.23 13.39
C LEU A 158 -9.35 -24.62 13.64
N GLY A 159 -9.74 -24.86 14.89
CA GLY A 159 -11.13 -25.07 15.29
C GLY A 159 -11.93 -23.76 15.28
N PHE A 160 -13.23 -23.88 15.45
CA PHE A 160 -14.13 -22.73 15.59
C PHE A 160 -13.89 -22.00 16.93
N GLN A 161 -13.98 -20.66 16.92
CA GLN A 161 -13.85 -19.78 18.09
C GLN A 161 -15.10 -18.91 18.29
#